data_AF-H2Z7D6-F1
#
_entry.id   AF-H2Z7D6-F1
#
_cell.length_a   1.000
_cell.length_b   1.000
_cell.length_c   1.000
_cell.angle_alpha   90.00
_cell.angle_beta   90.00
_cell.angle_gamma   90.00
#
_symmetry.space_group_name_H-M   'P 1'
#
loop_
_entity.id
_entity.type
_entity.pdbx_description
1 polymer ?
#
loop_
_entity_poly.entity_id
_entity_poly.type
_entity_poly.pdbx_seq_one_letter_code
_entity_poly.pdbx_strand_id
1 'polypeptide(L)'
;MSRLFTHAFAGQGFLNFIGNEFGHPDWVELPSPSNNDNYQFARRQFHLADNQQMRYKYLNRFDRAINKTEERFGWLKSNQAVVTRTHKGDKVMVFERAGLVFVFNFHPTKSYSDYKIPVRQCGSYKIMLDTDDNCFGGHSRNQANVEFHSRNEQFENSPNSMMIYLPSRSGMVLAQSNLVDGYKHSGDRRGSYYGTEQNRFKSTHNRNVHFNDCPSIGYSQEVKRIQASYNQDNNRRSYGDGNSMNQDFGYNGRQQYW
;
A
#
# COMPACT_ATOMS: atom_id res chain seq x y z
N MET A 1 -1.46 4.06 8.85
CA MET A 1 -0.36 5.06 8.95
C MET A 1 0.98 4.46 9.34
N SER A 2 1.12 3.79 10.50
CA SER A 2 2.42 3.28 10.98
C SER A 2 3.18 2.44 9.95
N ARG A 3 2.53 1.44 9.33
CA ARG A 3 3.13 0.62 8.28
C ARG A 3 3.67 1.44 7.10
N LEU A 4 2.88 2.35 6.55
CA LEU A 4 3.32 3.23 5.46
C LEU A 4 4.51 4.10 5.89
N PHE A 5 4.49 4.65 7.11
CA PHE A 5 5.59 5.44 7.62
C PHE A 5 6.88 4.62 7.70
N THR A 6 6.84 3.45 8.34
CA THR A 6 8.00 2.55 8.42
C THR A 6 8.50 2.14 7.03
N HIS A 7 7.57 1.74 6.14
CA HIS A 7 7.87 1.27 4.79
C HIS A 7 8.49 2.36 3.90
N ALA A 8 8.10 3.62 4.08
CA ALA A 8 8.60 4.73 3.27
C ALA A 8 9.83 5.42 3.88
N PHE A 9 9.97 5.43 5.21
CA PHE A 9 10.99 6.25 5.89
C PHE A 9 12.21 5.47 6.39
N ALA A 10 12.03 4.24 6.90
CA ALA A 10 13.01 3.63 7.80
C ALA A 10 14.28 3.08 7.12
N GLY A 11 14.18 2.54 5.90
CA GLY A 11 15.34 1.90 5.25
C GLY A 11 15.12 1.49 3.80
N GLN A 12 15.94 0.56 3.30
CA GLN A 12 15.99 0.09 1.91
C GLN A 12 15.28 -1.24 1.66
N GLY A 13 14.59 -1.77 2.69
CA GLY A 13 13.79 -2.98 2.59
C GLY A 13 12.63 -2.93 3.56
N PHE A 14 11.61 -3.75 3.31
CA PHE A 14 10.46 -3.91 4.18
C PHE A 14 10.20 -5.40 4.39
N LEU A 15 9.84 -5.76 5.63
CA LEU A 15 9.48 -7.11 6.01
C LEU A 15 8.17 -7.05 6.79
N ASN A 16 7.29 -8.01 6.51
CA ASN A 16 6.04 -8.18 7.23
C ASN A 16 5.86 -9.65 7.60
N PHE A 17 5.59 -9.91 8.87
CA PHE A 17 5.34 -11.27 9.36
C PHE A 17 3.92 -11.72 9.00
N ILE A 18 3.77 -12.98 8.61
CA ILE A 18 2.52 -13.53 8.08
C ILE A 18 1.33 -13.28 9.01
N GLY A 19 0.28 -12.65 8.48
CA GLY A 19 -0.94 -12.24 9.19
C GLY A 19 -0.96 -10.76 9.58
N ASN A 20 0.19 -10.11 9.75
CA ASN A 20 0.25 -8.70 10.18
C ASN A 20 -0.20 -7.73 9.09
N GLU A 21 -0.21 -8.15 7.82
CA GLU A 21 -0.68 -7.35 6.68
C GLU A 21 -2.16 -6.97 6.79
N PHE A 22 -2.95 -7.82 7.44
CA PHE A 22 -4.38 -7.55 7.69
C PHE A 22 -4.68 -7.29 9.16
N GLY A 23 -3.67 -7.24 10.03
CA GLY A 23 -3.84 -7.06 11.46
C GLY A 23 -4.51 -8.26 12.12
N HIS A 24 -3.98 -9.46 11.86
CA HIS A 24 -4.44 -10.70 12.48
C HIS A 24 -4.58 -10.53 14.01
N PRO A 25 -5.73 -10.92 14.60
CA PRO A 25 -5.96 -10.79 16.04
C PRO A 25 -5.13 -11.79 16.84
N ASP A 26 -5.22 -11.72 18.17
CA ASP A 26 -4.55 -12.64 19.09
C ASP A 26 -3.01 -12.66 18.92
N TRP A 27 -2.36 -13.67 19.48
CA TRP A 27 -0.91 -13.88 19.42
C TRP A 27 -0.57 -15.22 18.77
N VAL A 28 0.73 -15.43 18.49
CA VAL A 28 1.26 -16.74 18.11
C VAL A 28 1.72 -17.45 19.36
N GLU A 29 1.27 -18.69 19.54
CA GLU A 29 1.76 -19.57 20.58
C GLU A 29 1.96 -20.96 19.97
N LEU A 30 3.15 -21.53 20.15
CA LEU A 30 3.40 -22.91 19.74
C LEU A 30 2.92 -23.87 20.83
N PRO A 31 2.48 -25.08 20.46
CA PRO A 31 2.14 -26.13 21.43
C PRO A 31 3.35 -26.42 22.32
N SER A 32 3.12 -26.46 23.63
CA SER A 32 4.14 -26.80 24.61
C SER A 32 3.53 -27.38 25.89
N PRO A 33 4.33 -28.03 26.75
CA PRO A 33 3.83 -28.52 28.03
C PRO A 33 3.22 -27.43 28.93
N SER A 34 3.63 -26.16 28.79
CA SER A 34 3.07 -25.06 29.59
C SER A 34 1.65 -24.66 29.17
N ASN A 35 1.22 -25.04 27.96
CA ASN A 35 -0.13 -24.81 27.46
C ASN A 35 -0.89 -26.11 27.14
N ASN A 36 -0.47 -27.24 27.72
CA ASN A 36 -1.05 -28.57 27.48
C ASN A 36 -1.03 -28.96 25.99
N ASP A 37 0.06 -28.63 25.28
CA ASP A 37 0.24 -28.89 23.85
C ASP A 37 -0.94 -28.33 23.00
N ASN A 38 -1.44 -27.15 23.36
CA ASN A 38 -2.59 -26.53 22.70
C ASN A 38 -2.21 -25.87 21.37
N TYR A 39 -2.93 -26.23 20.31
CA TYR A 39 -2.73 -25.72 18.94
C TYR A 39 -3.64 -24.53 18.59
N GLN A 40 -4.50 -24.07 19.50
CA GLN A 40 -5.50 -23.02 19.24
C GLN A 40 -4.89 -21.74 18.66
N PHE A 41 -3.69 -21.35 19.09
CA PHE A 41 -2.97 -20.14 18.64
C PHE A 41 -1.84 -20.43 17.65
N ALA A 42 -1.57 -21.70 17.35
CA ALA A 42 -0.56 -22.16 16.38
C ALA A 42 -1.11 -22.17 14.94
N ARG A 43 -1.86 -21.12 14.55
CA ARG A 43 -2.56 -21.06 13.26
C ARG A 43 -2.66 -19.64 12.69
N ARG A 44 -3.17 -19.54 11.47
CA ARG A 44 -3.52 -18.28 10.80
C ARG A 44 -4.95 -18.28 10.31
N GLN A 45 -5.68 -17.24 10.68
CA GLN A 45 -7.10 -17.04 10.38
C GLN A 45 -7.27 -16.21 9.09
N PHE A 46 -6.75 -16.71 7.96
CA PHE A 46 -6.79 -15.96 6.69
C PHE A 46 -8.22 -15.61 6.23
N HIS A 47 -9.21 -16.43 6.60
CA HIS A 47 -10.62 -16.17 6.35
C HIS A 47 -11.11 -14.81 6.92
N LEU A 48 -10.45 -14.25 7.94
CA LEU A 48 -10.77 -12.93 8.49
C LEU A 48 -10.53 -11.80 7.48
N ALA A 49 -9.44 -11.91 6.70
CA ALA A 49 -9.12 -10.94 5.68
C ALA A 49 -10.12 -11.00 4.52
N ASP A 50 -10.58 -12.20 4.17
CA ASP A 50 -11.45 -12.45 3.01
C ASP A 50 -12.94 -12.16 3.30
N ASN A 51 -13.34 -12.20 4.57
CA ASN A 51 -14.71 -11.93 5.00
C ASN A 51 -15.12 -10.47 4.75
N GLN A 52 -16.08 -10.27 3.84
CA GLN A 52 -16.57 -8.94 3.47
C GLN A 52 -17.38 -8.23 4.56
N GLN A 53 -17.84 -8.92 5.60
CA GLN A 53 -18.51 -8.31 6.75
C GLN A 53 -17.52 -7.81 7.82
N MET A 54 -16.26 -8.24 7.73
CA MET A 54 -15.20 -7.86 8.68
C MET A 54 -14.37 -6.67 8.19
N ARG A 55 -13.68 -6.00 9.11
CA ARG A 55 -12.85 -4.82 8.81
C ARG A 55 -11.39 -5.15 8.44
N TYR A 56 -10.91 -6.38 8.66
CA TYR A 56 -9.54 -6.80 8.32
C TYR A 56 -9.22 -6.63 6.83
N LYS A 57 -10.22 -6.79 5.96
CA LYS A 57 -10.12 -6.53 4.51
C LYS A 57 -9.55 -5.15 4.18
N TYR A 58 -9.83 -4.13 4.99
CA TYR A 58 -9.36 -2.77 4.77
C TYR A 58 -7.85 -2.66 5.00
N LEU A 59 -7.36 -3.28 6.08
CA LEU A 59 -5.93 -3.33 6.39
C LEU A 59 -5.15 -4.12 5.34
N ASN A 60 -5.74 -5.22 4.85
CA ASN A 60 -5.16 -6.05 3.79
C ASN A 60 -5.06 -5.29 2.46
N ARG A 61 -6.14 -4.60 2.06
CA ARG A 61 -6.16 -3.75 0.86
C ARG A 61 -5.14 -2.62 0.95
N PHE A 62 -5.01 -2.01 2.12
CA PHE A 62 -4.01 -0.97 2.34
C PHE A 62 -2.58 -1.50 2.23
N ASP A 63 -2.29 -2.69 2.77
CA ASP A 63 -0.97 -3.33 2.62
C ASP A 63 -0.61 -3.56 1.15
N ARG A 64 -1.55 -4.14 0.39
CA ARG A 64 -1.41 -4.34 -1.06
C ARG A 64 -1.16 -3.01 -1.78
N ALA A 65 -1.88 -1.96 -1.41
CA ALA A 65 -1.72 -0.64 -2.00
C ALA A 65 -0.34 -0.03 -1.72
N ILE A 66 0.19 -0.16 -0.49
CA ILE A 66 1.55 0.29 -0.16
C ILE A 66 2.56 -0.41 -1.05
N ASN A 67 2.53 -1.74 -1.11
CA ASN A 67 3.48 -2.54 -1.90
C ASN A 67 3.39 -2.23 -3.41
N LYS A 68 2.18 -2.06 -3.97
CA LYS A 68 1.99 -1.72 -5.38
C LYS A 68 2.46 -0.30 -5.70
N THR A 69 2.25 0.63 -4.78
CA THR A 69 2.73 2.01 -4.93
C THR A 69 4.26 2.05 -4.83
N GLU A 70 4.85 1.22 -3.95
CA GLU A 70 6.30 1.07 -3.89
C GLU A 70 6.86 0.44 -5.16
N GLU A 71 6.26 -0.62 -5.69
CA GLU A 71 6.67 -1.25 -6.95
C GLU A 71 6.69 -0.22 -8.10
N ARG A 72 5.71 0.69 -8.11
CA ARG A 72 5.59 1.74 -9.12
C ARG A 72 6.66 2.84 -9.00
N PHE A 73 6.94 3.32 -7.80
CA PHE A 73 7.81 4.50 -7.60
C PHE A 73 9.22 4.16 -7.08
N GLY A 74 9.39 2.97 -6.52
CA GLY A 74 10.66 2.40 -6.11
C GLY A 74 11.35 3.19 -4.99
N TRP A 75 10.63 3.57 -3.93
CA TRP A 75 11.26 4.34 -2.86
C TRP A 75 12.19 3.52 -1.99
N LEU A 76 12.03 2.20 -1.86
CA LEU A 76 12.96 1.40 -1.06
C LEU A 76 14.36 1.36 -1.69
N LYS A 77 14.44 1.31 -3.02
CA LYS A 77 15.71 1.38 -3.77
C LYS A 77 16.26 2.80 -3.92
N SER A 78 15.54 3.84 -3.50
CA SER A 78 16.01 5.22 -3.59
C SER A 78 16.92 5.60 -2.42
N ASN A 79 17.60 6.73 -2.57
CA ASN A 79 18.28 7.41 -1.46
C ASN A 79 17.31 7.68 -0.29
N GLN A 80 17.89 7.89 0.89
CA GLN A 80 17.17 8.13 2.13
C GLN A 80 16.25 9.35 2.03
N ALA A 81 15.13 9.29 2.75
CA ALA A 81 14.16 10.38 2.81
C ALA A 81 14.78 11.69 3.33
N VAL A 82 14.36 12.80 2.73
CA VAL A 82 14.66 14.15 3.23
C VAL A 82 13.47 14.65 4.02
N VAL A 83 13.63 14.82 5.33
CA VAL A 83 12.58 15.39 6.20
C VAL A 83 12.48 16.89 5.92
N THR A 84 11.34 17.34 5.45
CA THR A 84 11.09 18.76 5.15
C THR A 84 10.36 19.46 6.30
N ARG A 85 9.56 18.72 7.09
CA ARG A 85 8.86 19.24 8.28
C ARG A 85 8.73 18.20 9.38
N THR A 86 8.91 18.62 10.63
CA THR A 86 8.52 17.85 11.82
C THR A 86 7.95 18.81 12.86
N HIS A 87 6.62 18.90 12.92
CA HIS A 87 5.95 19.86 13.79
C HIS A 87 5.30 19.16 14.99
N LYS A 88 5.88 19.35 16.18
CA LYS A 88 5.48 18.64 17.42
C LYS A 88 4.07 18.98 17.91
N GLY A 89 3.67 20.25 17.80
CA GLY A 89 2.36 20.73 18.28
C GLY A 89 1.22 20.16 17.43
N ASP A 90 1.33 20.34 16.12
CA ASP A 90 0.37 19.80 15.15
C ASP A 90 0.45 18.28 15.01
N LYS A 91 1.55 17.66 15.44
CA LYS A 91 1.84 16.24 15.22
C LYS A 91 1.85 15.88 13.73
N VAL A 92 2.40 16.79 12.92
CA VAL A 92 2.53 16.62 11.47
C VAL A 92 3.98 16.38 11.09
N MET A 93 4.20 15.40 10.23
CA MET A 93 5.50 15.10 9.65
C MET A 93 5.39 15.08 8.12
N VAL A 94 6.35 15.72 7.46
CA VAL A 94 6.47 15.75 6.00
C VAL A 94 7.89 15.39 5.61
N PHE A 95 8.03 14.51 4.63
CA PHE A 95 9.31 14.17 4.05
C PHE A 95 9.17 13.83 2.57
N GLU A 96 10.29 13.90 1.85
CA GLU A 96 10.37 13.54 0.45
C GLU A 96 11.27 12.33 0.24
N ARG A 97 10.84 11.40 -0.61
CA ARG A 97 11.64 10.24 -1.01
C ARG A 97 11.25 9.78 -2.41
N ALA A 98 12.22 9.45 -3.25
CA ALA A 98 12.00 9.04 -4.64
C ALA A 98 11.12 10.00 -5.48
N GLY A 99 11.22 11.31 -5.23
CA GLY A 99 10.39 12.32 -5.91
C GLY A 99 8.93 12.38 -5.44
N LEU A 100 8.57 11.61 -4.40
CA LEU A 100 7.27 11.66 -3.75
C LEU A 100 7.32 12.52 -2.48
N VAL A 101 6.20 13.15 -2.15
CA VAL A 101 5.98 13.85 -0.88
C VAL A 101 5.09 13.00 0.01
N PHE A 102 5.58 12.65 1.19
CA PHE A 102 4.84 11.91 2.20
C PHE A 102 4.40 12.85 3.31
N VAL A 103 3.11 12.84 3.64
CA VAL A 103 2.52 13.70 4.67
C VAL A 103 1.79 12.83 5.66
N PHE A 104 2.02 13.04 6.96
CA PHE A 104 1.32 12.34 8.04
C PHE A 104 0.80 13.32 9.08
N ASN A 105 -0.47 13.21 9.42
CA ASN A 105 -1.10 13.87 10.55
C ASN A 105 -1.40 12.86 11.65
N PHE A 106 -0.53 12.82 12.66
CA PHE A 106 -0.68 11.98 13.84
C PHE A 106 -1.55 12.63 14.92
N HIS A 107 -2.13 13.81 14.66
CA HIS A 107 -2.99 14.46 15.63
C HIS A 107 -4.25 13.62 15.88
N PRO A 108 -4.63 13.36 17.16
CA PRO A 108 -5.77 12.50 17.45
C PRO A 108 -7.12 13.10 17.03
N THR A 109 -7.26 14.43 17.06
CA THR A 109 -8.52 15.13 16.82
C THR A 109 -8.48 16.23 15.75
N LYS A 110 -7.46 17.09 15.71
CA LYS A 110 -7.35 18.21 14.77
C LYS A 110 -7.12 17.79 13.33
N SER A 111 -7.97 18.32 12.46
CA SER A 111 -7.83 18.33 11.01
C SER A 111 -7.51 19.76 10.56
N TYR A 112 -6.85 19.91 9.42
CA TYR A 112 -6.38 21.20 8.93
C TYR A 112 -6.89 21.44 7.51
N SER A 113 -7.67 22.50 7.25
CA SER A 113 -8.25 22.82 5.93
C SER A 113 -7.18 23.21 4.91
N ASP A 114 -6.28 24.11 5.33
CA ASP A 114 -5.31 24.78 4.47
C ASP A 114 -3.92 24.66 5.10
N TYR A 115 -3.48 23.42 5.30
CA TYR A 115 -2.19 23.16 5.94
C TYR A 115 -1.06 23.40 4.95
N LYS A 116 -0.20 24.38 5.24
CA LYS A 116 0.98 24.67 4.43
C LYS A 116 2.06 23.63 4.67
N ILE A 117 2.53 23.00 3.60
CA ILE A 117 3.63 22.03 3.64
C ILE A 117 4.80 22.48 2.74
N PRO A 118 6.06 22.26 3.18
CA PRO A 118 7.24 22.50 2.36
C PRO A 118 7.41 21.42 1.30
N VAL A 119 7.69 21.84 0.06
CA VAL A 119 8.02 20.96 -1.07
C VAL A 119 9.27 21.47 -1.81
N ARG A 120 10.17 20.57 -2.17
CA ARG A 120 11.46 20.92 -2.77
C ARG A 120 11.33 21.34 -4.23
N GLN A 121 10.45 20.69 -4.98
CA GLN A 121 10.24 20.96 -6.40
C GLN A 121 8.94 21.73 -6.61
N CYS A 122 8.95 22.67 -7.56
CA CYS A 122 7.75 23.38 -7.97
C CYS A 122 6.97 22.55 -9.01
N GLY A 123 5.64 22.52 -8.92
CA GLY A 123 4.76 21.87 -9.88
C GLY A 123 3.36 21.59 -9.34
N SER A 124 2.60 20.82 -10.11
CA SER A 124 1.34 20.23 -9.68
C SER A 124 1.55 18.84 -9.11
N TYR A 125 0.83 18.50 -8.06
CA TYR A 125 0.91 17.23 -7.34
C TYR A 125 -0.46 16.53 -7.30
N LYS A 126 -0.46 15.20 -7.35
CA LYS A 126 -1.64 14.34 -7.24
C LYS A 126 -1.47 13.35 -6.10
N ILE A 127 -2.58 13.02 -5.44
CA ILE A 127 -2.63 11.93 -4.45
C ILE A 127 -2.36 10.61 -5.16
N MET A 128 -1.35 9.86 -4.74
CA MET A 128 -1.07 8.49 -5.18
C MET A 128 -1.51 7.44 -4.16
N LEU A 129 -1.58 7.82 -2.89
CA LEU A 129 -2.13 6.98 -1.82
C LEU A 129 -2.71 7.89 -0.74
N ASP A 130 -3.95 7.65 -0.32
CA ASP A 130 -4.57 8.31 0.83
C ASP A 130 -5.07 7.26 1.83
N THR A 131 -4.56 7.28 3.05
CA THR A 131 -5.00 6.33 4.09
C THR A 131 -6.44 6.55 4.53
N ASP A 132 -7.04 7.72 4.26
CA ASP A 132 -8.43 8.02 4.59
C ASP A 132 -9.41 7.56 3.50
N ASP A 133 -8.96 6.90 2.43
CA ASP A 133 -9.86 6.35 1.41
C ASP A 133 -10.78 5.25 1.99
N ASN A 134 -12.05 5.22 1.55
CA ASN A 134 -13.03 4.20 1.97
C ASN A 134 -12.59 2.78 1.60
N CYS A 135 -11.79 2.61 0.55
CA CYS A 135 -11.21 1.31 0.18
C CYS A 135 -10.30 0.74 1.27
N PHE A 136 -9.76 1.59 2.13
CA PHE A 136 -8.93 1.27 3.28
C PHE A 136 -9.65 1.52 4.61
N GLY A 137 -10.97 1.69 4.59
CA GLY A 137 -11.80 1.87 5.78
C GLY A 137 -11.71 3.27 6.40
N GLY A 138 -11.23 4.26 5.65
CA GLY A 138 -11.26 5.67 6.02
C GLY A 138 -12.56 6.37 5.66
N HIS A 139 -12.61 7.70 5.84
CA HIS A 139 -13.83 8.50 5.69
C HIS A 139 -13.99 9.18 4.32
N SER A 140 -13.02 8.99 3.40
CA SER A 140 -12.97 9.60 2.06
C SER A 140 -13.14 11.12 2.07
N ARG A 141 -12.47 11.80 3.01
CA ARG A 141 -12.60 13.26 3.14
C ARG A 141 -11.77 14.02 2.10
N ASN A 142 -10.75 13.39 1.53
CA ASN A 142 -10.00 13.96 0.41
C ASN A 142 -10.59 13.51 -0.93
N GLN A 143 -10.57 14.41 -1.92
CA GLN A 143 -10.99 14.11 -3.28
C GLN A 143 -9.82 13.60 -4.13
N ALA A 144 -9.97 12.41 -4.71
CA ALA A 144 -8.93 11.71 -5.48
C ALA A 144 -8.38 12.47 -6.71
N ASN A 145 -9.17 13.38 -7.30
CA ASN A 145 -8.86 14.02 -8.58
C ASN A 145 -8.38 15.48 -8.44
N VAL A 146 -8.15 15.95 -7.20
CA VAL A 146 -7.65 17.31 -6.96
C VAL A 146 -6.16 17.36 -7.24
N GLU A 147 -5.73 18.36 -8.02
CA GLU A 147 -4.32 18.73 -8.14
C GLU A 147 -3.96 19.78 -7.08
N PHE A 148 -2.84 19.56 -6.39
CA PHE A 148 -2.26 20.54 -5.49
C PHE A 148 -1.16 21.30 -6.23
N HIS A 149 -1.29 22.61 -6.28
CA HIS A 149 -0.30 23.46 -6.95
C HIS A 149 0.65 24.07 -5.93
N SER A 150 1.94 23.82 -6.09
CA SER A 150 2.95 24.50 -5.29
C SER A 150 3.16 25.94 -5.77
N ARG A 151 3.55 26.80 -4.85
CA ARG A 151 4.00 28.17 -5.12
C ARG A 151 5.48 28.28 -4.83
N ASN A 152 6.16 29.13 -5.59
CA ASN A 152 7.54 29.53 -5.32
C ASN A 152 7.56 30.51 -4.13
N GLU A 153 7.27 29.96 -2.96
CA GLU A 153 7.19 30.65 -1.69
C GLU A 153 7.95 29.81 -0.67
N GLN A 154 9.13 30.31 -0.28
CA GLN A 154 9.99 29.63 0.67
C GLN A 154 9.24 29.40 1.98
N PHE A 155 9.30 28.16 2.46
CA PHE A 155 8.69 27.75 3.72
C PHE A 155 9.57 26.70 4.39
N GLU A 156 9.97 26.98 5.63
CA GLU A 156 10.94 26.17 6.36
C GLU A 156 12.21 25.89 5.52
N ASN A 157 12.57 24.62 5.35
CA ASN A 157 13.80 24.20 4.68
C ASN A 157 13.58 23.90 3.18
N SER A 158 12.54 24.48 2.55
CA SER A 158 12.22 24.23 1.14
C SER A 158 11.89 25.53 0.38
N PRO A 159 12.30 25.63 -0.89
CA PRO A 159 12.08 26.81 -1.71
C PRO A 159 10.62 26.99 -2.15
N ASN A 160 9.82 25.91 -2.15
CA ASN A 160 8.42 25.94 -2.54
C ASN A 160 7.53 25.44 -1.40
N SER A 161 6.25 25.74 -1.50
CA SER A 161 5.24 25.25 -0.58
C SER A 161 3.89 25.05 -1.26
N MET A 162 3.04 24.22 -0.67
CA MET A 162 1.66 24.05 -1.13
C MET A 162 0.70 23.90 0.05
N MET A 163 -0.57 24.20 -0.19
CA MET A 163 -1.65 24.05 0.79
C MET A 163 -2.40 22.76 0.52
N ILE A 164 -2.68 22.00 1.59
CA ILE A 164 -3.43 20.75 1.51
C ILE A 164 -4.50 20.69 2.60
N TYR A 165 -5.59 19.98 2.33
CA TYR A 165 -6.48 19.50 3.37
C TYR A 165 -5.86 18.27 4.03
N LEU A 166 -5.74 18.28 5.35
CA LEU A 166 -5.04 17.26 6.12
C LEU A 166 -5.90 16.77 7.29
N PRO A 167 -6.71 15.71 7.10
CA PRO A 167 -7.54 15.15 8.15
C PRO A 167 -6.76 14.58 9.34
N SER A 168 -7.36 14.57 10.52
CA SER A 168 -6.79 13.89 11.70
C SER A 168 -6.59 12.39 11.45
N ARG A 169 -5.49 11.85 11.98
CA ARG A 169 -5.09 10.43 11.83
C ARG A 169 -5.08 9.96 10.37
N SER A 170 -4.55 10.78 9.47
CA SER A 170 -4.42 10.44 8.05
C SER A 170 -2.98 10.61 7.55
N GLY A 171 -2.63 9.88 6.49
CA GLY A 171 -1.42 10.10 5.74
C GLY A 171 -1.68 10.05 4.23
N MET A 172 -0.90 10.83 3.49
CA MET A 172 -1.00 10.94 2.04
C MET A 172 0.38 10.78 1.40
N VAL A 173 0.41 10.19 0.21
CA VAL A 173 1.56 10.14 -0.68
C VAL A 173 1.21 10.93 -1.92
N LEU A 174 2.00 11.94 -2.24
CA LEU A 174 1.78 12.83 -3.37
C LEU A 174 2.92 12.65 -4.37
N ALA A 175 2.58 12.65 -5.66
CA ALA A 175 3.55 12.63 -6.76
C ALA A 175 3.31 13.84 -7.65
N GLN A 176 4.37 14.37 -8.28
CA GLN A 176 4.19 15.37 -9.32
C GLN A 176 3.38 14.79 -10.49
N SER A 177 2.47 15.59 -11.06
CA SER A 177 1.60 15.18 -12.16
C SER A 177 2.37 14.62 -13.36
N ASN A 178 3.52 15.23 -13.71
CA ASN A 178 4.41 14.77 -14.78
C ASN A 178 4.96 13.34 -14.56
N LEU A 179 5.30 12.98 -13.31
CA LEU A 179 5.79 11.66 -12.93
C LEU A 179 4.68 10.61 -13.08
N VAL A 180 3.45 10.99 -12.77
CA VAL A 180 2.27 10.13 -12.90
C VAL A 180 1.96 9.85 -14.37
N ASP A 181 2.01 10.87 -15.22
CA ASP A 181 1.68 10.77 -16.63
C ASP A 181 2.80 10.13 -17.46
N GLY A 182 4.08 10.37 -17.14
CA GLY A 182 5.21 9.70 -17.77
C GLY A 182 5.19 8.18 -17.61
N TYR A 183 4.65 7.67 -16.49
CA TYR A 183 4.50 6.24 -16.24
C TYR A 183 3.45 5.58 -17.16
N LYS A 184 2.49 6.35 -17.70
CA LYS A 184 1.48 5.80 -18.64
C LYS A 184 2.11 5.41 -19.98
N HIS A 185 3.24 6.00 -20.35
CA HIS A 185 3.94 5.73 -21.61
C HIS A 185 5.06 4.68 -21.50
N SER A 186 5.52 4.34 -20.28
CA SER A 186 6.54 3.31 -20.08
C SER A 186 5.98 1.90 -19.89
N GLY A 187 4.66 1.76 -19.69
CA GLY A 187 3.98 0.46 -19.52
C GLY A 187 4.00 -0.47 -20.75
N ASP A 188 4.51 0.00 -21.90
CA ASP A 188 4.60 -0.75 -23.16
C ASP A 188 6.04 -1.17 -23.54
N ARG A 189 7.00 -1.00 -22.62
CA ARG A 189 8.36 -1.54 -22.79
C ARG A 189 8.70 -2.51 -21.66
N ARG A 190 8.23 -3.76 -21.79
CA ARG A 190 8.95 -4.91 -21.21
C ARG A 190 10.31 -5.02 -21.91
N GLY A 191 11.29 -4.29 -21.41
CA GLY A 191 12.69 -4.42 -21.77
C GLY A 191 13.32 -5.59 -21.01
N SER A 192 13.24 -6.77 -21.61
CA SER A 192 14.21 -7.87 -21.60
C SER A 192 15.46 -7.66 -20.73
N TYR A 193 15.51 -8.32 -19.58
CA TYR A 193 16.75 -8.67 -18.86
C TYR A 193 16.71 -10.14 -18.42
N TYR A 194 16.44 -11.05 -19.37
CA TYR A 194 16.88 -12.45 -19.28
C TYR A 194 17.13 -12.95 -20.71
N GLY A 195 18.26 -13.64 -20.87
CA GLY A 195 18.85 -14.00 -22.14
C GLY A 195 18.06 -15.02 -22.97
N THR A 196 18.39 -15.00 -24.26
CA THR A 196 18.43 -16.11 -25.23
C THR A 196 17.90 -17.47 -24.75
N GLU A 197 16.75 -17.91 -25.29
CA GLU A 197 16.63 -19.03 -26.24
C GLU A 197 15.16 -19.50 -26.40
N GLN A 198 14.77 -19.68 -27.66
CA GLN A 198 13.74 -20.56 -28.24
C GLN A 198 12.53 -21.01 -27.37
N ASN A 199 11.31 -20.63 -27.79
CA ASN A 199 10.46 -21.56 -28.55
C ASN A 199 9.13 -20.96 -29.05
N ARG A 200 8.73 -21.45 -30.23
CA ARG A 200 7.45 -21.24 -30.93
C ARG A 200 6.25 -21.60 -30.04
N PHE A 201 5.18 -20.82 -30.10
CA PHE A 201 3.82 -21.26 -30.49
C PHE A 201 2.88 -20.04 -30.57
N LYS A 202 2.28 -19.82 -31.74
CA LYS A 202 1.11 -18.94 -31.94
C LYS A 202 -0.16 -19.75 -31.59
N SER A 203 -1.16 -19.14 -30.94
CA SER A 203 -2.55 -19.07 -31.45
C SER A 203 -3.55 -18.46 -30.43
N THR A 204 -4.17 -17.34 -30.84
CA THR A 204 -5.59 -16.95 -30.70
C THR A 204 -6.39 -17.25 -29.42
N HIS A 205 -6.84 -16.20 -28.72
CA HIS A 205 -8.27 -15.91 -28.55
C HIS A 205 -8.52 -14.46 -28.15
N ASN A 206 -9.36 -13.80 -28.95
CA ASN A 206 -9.78 -12.42 -28.86
C ASN A 206 -11.02 -12.34 -27.95
N ARG A 207 -11.03 -11.50 -26.92
CA ARG A 207 -12.26 -10.99 -26.29
C ARG A 207 -12.09 -9.51 -25.99
N ASN A 208 -12.67 -8.70 -26.86
CA ASN A 208 -12.94 -7.29 -26.64
C ASN A 208 -13.89 -7.14 -25.44
N VAL A 209 -13.50 -6.33 -24.47
CA VAL A 209 -14.44 -5.66 -23.57
C VAL A 209 -14.16 -4.17 -23.69
N HIS A 210 -15.05 -3.47 -24.37
CA HIS A 210 -15.07 -2.01 -24.45
C HIS A 210 -15.26 -1.42 -23.04
N PHE A 211 -14.37 -0.51 -22.64
CA PHE A 211 -14.64 0.47 -21.60
C PHE A 211 -14.42 1.85 -22.21
N ASN A 212 -15.54 2.55 -22.45
CA ASN A 212 -15.54 3.93 -22.93
C ASN A 212 -15.11 4.88 -21.79
N ASP A 213 -14.20 5.79 -22.15
CA ASP A 213 -13.95 7.17 -21.68
C ASP A 213 -13.97 7.54 -20.18
N CYS A 214 -12.79 7.95 -19.66
CA CYS A 214 -12.64 9.04 -18.68
C CYS A 214 -11.18 9.59 -18.65
N PRO A 215 -10.95 10.88 -18.34
CA PRO A 215 -9.61 11.51 -18.42
C PRO A 215 -8.77 11.33 -17.15
N SER A 216 -7.47 11.05 -17.35
CA SER A 216 -6.34 10.92 -16.39
C SER A 216 -6.68 10.52 -14.94
N ILE A 217 -6.74 9.21 -14.72
CA ILE A 217 -7.41 8.55 -13.59
C ILE A 217 -6.40 7.90 -12.61
N GLY A 218 -5.19 8.44 -12.46
CA GLY A 218 -4.05 7.70 -11.89
C GLY A 218 -4.26 7.03 -10.51
N TYR A 219 -4.92 7.70 -9.57
CA TYR A 219 -5.20 7.13 -8.23
C TYR A 219 -6.54 6.41 -8.17
N SER A 220 -7.62 7.01 -8.68
CA SER A 220 -8.95 6.38 -8.69
C SER A 220 -8.98 5.07 -9.48
N GLN A 221 -8.26 4.96 -10.61
CA GLN A 221 -8.15 3.71 -11.36
C GLN A 221 -7.31 2.70 -10.61
N GLU A 222 -6.22 3.11 -9.96
CA GLU A 222 -5.36 2.18 -9.23
C GLU A 222 -6.08 1.63 -8.00
N VAL A 223 -6.81 2.48 -7.27
CA VAL A 223 -7.71 2.04 -6.20
C VAL A 223 -8.77 1.07 -6.73
N LYS A 224 -9.43 1.39 -7.85
CA LYS A 224 -10.38 0.48 -8.51
C LYS A 224 -9.73 -0.84 -8.94
N ARG A 225 -8.50 -0.82 -9.47
CA ARG A 225 -7.73 -2.01 -9.86
C ARG A 225 -7.34 -2.85 -8.65
N ILE A 226 -6.90 -2.24 -7.56
CA ILE A 226 -6.59 -2.92 -6.30
C ILE A 226 -7.86 -3.59 -5.77
N GLN A 227 -8.99 -2.90 -5.79
CA GLN A 227 -10.26 -3.47 -5.36
C GLN A 227 -10.76 -4.59 -6.28
N ALA A 228 -10.66 -4.42 -7.60
CA ALA A 228 -11.07 -5.43 -8.58
C ALA A 228 -10.19 -6.69 -8.52
N SER A 229 -8.87 -6.51 -8.46
CA SER A 229 -7.92 -7.63 -8.32
C SER A 229 -8.10 -8.37 -7.01
N TYR A 230 -8.36 -7.65 -5.91
CA TYR A 230 -8.70 -8.27 -4.63
C TYR A 230 -9.97 -9.14 -4.71
N ASN A 231 -11.02 -8.66 -5.39
CA ASN A 231 -12.24 -9.45 -5.59
C ASN A 231 -12.00 -10.69 -6.48
N GLN A 232 -11.14 -10.58 -7.51
CA GLN A 232 -10.76 -11.72 -8.34
C GLN A 232 -9.96 -12.78 -7.56
N ASP A 233 -9.02 -12.34 -6.72
CA ASP A 233 -8.21 -13.23 -5.88
C ASP A 233 -9.09 -13.97 -4.85
N ASN A 234 -10.07 -13.28 -4.25
CA ASN A 234 -11.03 -13.89 -3.34
C ASN A 234 -11.93 -14.92 -4.03
N ASN A 235 -12.39 -14.64 -5.25
CA ASN A 235 -13.17 -15.61 -6.01
C ASN A 235 -12.33 -16.87 -6.30
N ARG A 236 -11.06 -16.73 -6.69
CA ARG A 236 -10.18 -17.90 -6.91
C ARG A 236 -9.99 -18.75 -5.66
N ARG A 237 -9.86 -18.13 -4.49
CA ARG A 237 -9.76 -18.83 -3.20
C ARG A 237 -11.07 -19.49 -2.76
N SER A 238 -12.22 -18.91 -3.11
CA SER A 238 -13.53 -19.49 -2.80
C SER A 238 -13.89 -20.70 -3.67
N TYR A 239 -13.24 -20.86 -4.84
CA TYR A 239 -13.44 -22.00 -5.76
C TYR A 239 -12.34 -23.07 -5.66
N GLY A 240 -11.29 -22.85 -4.84
CA GLY A 240 -10.29 -23.85 -4.50
C GLY A 240 -10.55 -24.39 -3.09
N ASP A 241 -10.74 -25.70 -2.97
CA ASP A 241 -10.83 -26.50 -1.74
C ASP A 241 -12.24 -26.80 -1.21
N GLY A 242 -12.98 -27.59 -2.00
CA GLY A 242 -13.76 -28.70 -1.47
C GLY A 242 -13.14 -30.00 -1.98
N ASN A 243 -12.56 -30.81 -1.08
CA ASN A 243 -11.88 -32.10 -1.32
C ASN A 243 -10.41 -32.06 -1.76
N SER A 244 -9.48 -32.08 -0.80
CA SER A 244 -8.55 -33.21 -0.57
C SER A 244 -7.40 -32.76 0.32
N MET A 245 -7.46 -33.00 1.63
CA MET A 245 -6.27 -33.12 2.50
C MET A 245 -6.74 -33.67 3.85
N ASN A 246 -7.26 -34.90 3.83
CA ASN A 246 -7.34 -35.77 4.99
C ASN A 246 -6.63 -37.05 4.58
N GLN A 247 -5.32 -37.11 4.80
CA GLN A 247 -4.57 -38.35 5.05
C GLN A 247 -3.11 -38.01 5.40
N ASP A 248 -2.66 -38.64 6.49
CA ASP A 248 -1.29 -38.92 6.87
C ASP A 248 -0.42 -37.80 7.48
N PHE A 249 -0.68 -37.50 8.76
CA PHE A 249 0.40 -37.23 9.70
C PHE A 249 0.56 -38.42 10.66
N GLY A 250 1.41 -39.36 10.26
CA GLY A 250 1.91 -40.40 11.15
C GLY A 250 2.78 -39.79 12.24
N TYR A 251 2.35 -39.94 13.49
CA TYR A 251 3.17 -39.74 14.68
C TYR A 251 4.42 -40.62 14.58
N ASN A 252 5.60 -40.01 14.49
CA ASN A 252 6.84 -40.66 14.87
C ASN A 252 7.62 -39.73 15.79
N GLY A 253 7.46 -39.99 17.08
CA GLY A 253 8.22 -39.32 18.12
C GLY A 253 9.70 -39.66 18.02
N ARG A 254 10.53 -38.65 17.85
CA ARG A 254 11.88 -38.62 18.40
C ARG A 254 12.17 -37.22 18.92
N GLN A 255 12.17 -37.10 20.23
CA GLN A 255 12.82 -36.01 20.95
C GLN A 255 14.28 -35.92 20.50
N GLN A 256 14.72 -34.76 20.03
CA GLN A 256 16.10 -34.33 20.17
C GLN A 256 16.10 -32.87 20.59
N TYR A 257 16.56 -32.65 21.82
CA TYR A 257 16.89 -31.35 22.38
C TYR A 257 17.96 -30.68 21.54
N TRP A 258 17.75 -29.41 21.15
CA TRP A 258 18.66 -28.26 21.33
C TRP A 258 17.83 -26.97 21.22
#